data_AF-A0A832MSX1-F1
#
_entry.id   AF-A0A832MSX1-F1
#
_cell.length_a   1.000
_cell.length_b   1.000
_cell.length_c   1.000
_cell.angle_alpha   90.00
_cell.angle_beta   90.00
_cell.angle_gamma   90.00
#
_symmetry.space_group_name_H-M   'P 1'
#
loop_
_entity.id
_entity.type
_entity.pdbx_description
1 polymer ?
#
loop_
_entity_poly.entity_id
_entity_poly.type
_entity_poly.pdbx_seq_one_letter_code
_entity_poly.pdbx_strand_id
1 'polypeptide(L)'
;MKNSVFIFFLFLALVLYGQEKEKSKLDLYSNLFSASLNYTTQLSEKWSLQQKIAISNPFDVNEFEVTPLTFTYHIDKKWSVFGGPKVRYNFVKDDFYLGTQSQFSALWHAGARYDFNNNFFGEFLVEKPFFKKNFSQHNNQQNFQFSNTPIRLKMGIRF
;
A
#
# COMPACT_ATOMS: atom_id res chain seq x y z
N MET A 1 -23.27 15.78 2.16
CA MET A 1 -22.34 16.21 1.09
C MET A 1 -21.41 17.36 1.49
N LYS A 2 -21.84 18.35 2.29
CA LYS A 2 -20.96 19.47 2.70
C LYS A 2 -19.81 19.05 3.65
N ASN A 3 -20.05 18.09 4.55
CA ASN A 3 -19.03 17.68 5.53
C ASN A 3 -17.92 16.79 4.95
N SER A 4 -18.20 16.01 3.91
CA SER A 4 -17.22 15.12 3.27
C SER A 4 -16.18 15.86 2.42
N VAL A 5 -16.57 16.99 1.82
CA VAL A 5 -15.65 17.89 1.11
C VAL A 5 -14.70 18.56 2.10
N PHE A 6 -15.22 18.98 3.25
CA PHE A 6 -14.43 19.59 4.31
C PHE A 6 -13.36 18.63 4.88
N ILE A 7 -13.71 17.36 5.10
CA ILE A 7 -12.76 16.34 5.56
C ILE A 7 -11.64 16.10 4.53
N PHE A 8 -11.99 16.06 3.24
CA PHE A 8 -10.99 15.93 2.17
C PHE A 8 -10.03 17.13 2.12
N PHE A 9 -10.54 18.36 2.26
CA PHE A 9 -9.69 19.56 2.32
C PHE A 9 -8.84 19.62 3.60
N LEU A 10 -9.38 19.20 4.75
CA LEU A 10 -8.62 19.11 6.00
C LEU A 10 -7.46 18.11 5.87
N PHE A 11 -7.72 16.99 5.21
CA PHE A 11 -6.73 15.95 4.95
C PHE A 11 -5.66 16.42 3.95
N LEU A 12 -6.06 17.09 2.86
CA LEU A 12 -5.13 17.70 1.90
C LEU A 12 -4.25 18.76 2.57
N ALA A 13 -4.83 19.58 3.46
CA ALA A 13 -4.10 20.58 4.24
C ALA A 13 -3.09 19.94 5.21
N LEU A 14 -3.45 18.83 5.87
CA LEU A 14 -2.54 18.07 6.74
C LEU A 14 -1.37 17.45 5.96
N VAL A 15 -1.64 16.92 4.76
CA VAL A 15 -0.59 16.39 3.87
C VAL A 15 0.36 17.51 3.44
N LEU A 16 -0.17 18.65 2.98
CA LEU A 16 0.63 19.81 2.58
C LEU A 16 1.44 20.40 3.74
N TYR A 17 0.85 20.53 4.93
CA TYR A 17 1.52 21.02 6.13
C TYR A 17 2.65 20.09 6.58
N GLY A 18 2.50 18.78 6.40
CA GLY A 18 3.56 17.80 6.63
C GLY A 18 4.76 17.95 5.69
N GLN A 19 4.55 18.44 4.46
CA GLN A 19 5.62 18.68 3.49
C GLN A 19 6.47 19.92 3.79
N GLU A 20 5.95 20.88 4.55
CA GLU A 20 6.68 22.13 4.83
C GLU A 20 7.77 21.94 5.90
N LYS A 21 7.62 20.93 6.78
CA LYS A 21 8.56 20.66 7.89
C LYS A 21 9.67 19.67 7.59
N GLU A 22 9.52 18.82 6.58
CA GLU A 22 10.58 17.92 6.12
C GLU A 22 10.77 18.16 4.62
N LYS A 23 12.02 18.27 4.15
CA LYS A 23 12.37 18.23 2.72
C LYS A 23 12.07 16.83 2.14
N SER A 24 10.83 16.39 2.26
CA SER A 24 10.31 15.10 1.86
C SER A 24 9.89 15.21 0.41
N LYS A 25 10.71 14.63 -0.48
CA LYS A 25 10.29 14.36 -1.86
C LYS A 25 9.17 13.33 -1.80
N LEU A 26 7.97 13.74 -2.18
CA LEU A 26 6.81 12.85 -2.22
C LEU A 26 6.91 12.00 -3.48
N ASP A 27 7.52 10.83 -3.36
CA ASP A 27 7.65 9.88 -4.46
C ASP A 27 6.30 9.15 -4.67
N LEU A 28 5.57 9.57 -5.70
CA LEU A 28 4.33 8.92 -6.14
C LEU A 28 4.68 7.67 -6.97
N TYR A 29 4.54 6.49 -6.39
CA TYR A 29 4.67 5.23 -7.11
C TYR A 29 3.32 4.81 -7.72
N SER A 30 3.21 4.81 -9.05
CA SER A 30 2.06 4.27 -9.78
C SER A 30 2.33 2.82 -10.20
N ASN A 31 1.62 1.84 -9.62
CA ASN A 31 1.57 0.48 -10.16
C ASN A 31 0.55 0.45 -11.30
N LEU A 32 0.99 0.15 -12.53
CA LEU A 32 0.11 0.14 -13.72
C LEU A 32 -0.84 -1.06 -13.75
N PHE A 33 -0.42 -2.23 -13.26
CA PHE A 33 -1.27 -3.42 -13.18
C PHE A 33 -1.01 -4.22 -11.90
N SER A 34 -2.08 -4.45 -11.13
CA SER A 34 -2.09 -5.35 -9.98
C SER A 34 -3.35 -6.19 -9.98
N ALA A 35 -3.22 -7.50 -9.80
CA ALA A 35 -4.32 -8.40 -9.52
C ALA A 35 -4.28 -8.81 -8.05
N SER A 36 -5.44 -8.96 -7.42
CA SER A 36 -5.51 -9.42 -6.03
C SER A 36 -6.71 -10.30 -5.77
N LEU A 37 -6.51 -11.32 -4.95
CA LEU A 37 -7.57 -12.11 -4.35
C LEU A 37 -7.75 -11.63 -2.90
N ASN A 38 -8.99 -11.29 -2.55
CA ASN A 38 -9.34 -10.76 -1.24
C ASN A 38 -10.39 -11.67 -0.60
N TYR A 39 -10.13 -12.15 0.61
CA TYR A 39 -11.12 -12.83 1.44
C TYR A 39 -11.53 -11.88 2.56
N THR A 40 -12.82 -11.57 2.67
CA THR A 40 -13.34 -10.61 3.66
C THR A 40 -14.36 -11.28 4.56
N THR A 41 -14.15 -11.21 5.87
CA THR A 41 -15.09 -11.67 6.89
C THR A 41 -15.67 -10.46 7.59
N GLN A 42 -17.00 -10.35 7.58
CA GLN A 42 -17.68 -9.30 8.32
C GLN A 42 -17.78 -9.70 9.80
N LEU A 43 -17.27 -8.85 10.69
CA LEU A 43 -17.32 -9.07 12.14
C LEU A 43 -18.54 -8.37 12.77
N SER A 44 -18.94 -7.23 12.21
CA SER A 44 -20.14 -6.48 12.58
C SER A 44 -20.60 -5.58 11.43
N GLU A 45 -21.64 -4.78 11.65
CA GLU A 45 -22.06 -3.75 10.68
C GLU A 45 -20.96 -2.75 10.33
N LYS A 46 -20.04 -2.48 11.26
CA LYS A 46 -18.98 -1.47 11.08
C LYS A 46 -17.58 -2.03 10.93
N TRP A 47 -17.37 -3.31 11.22
CA TRP A 47 -16.03 -3.91 11.21
C TRP A 47 -15.97 -5.12 10.29
N SER A 48 -14.91 -5.17 9.49
CA SER A 48 -14.56 -6.35 8.71
C SER A 48 -13.08 -6.65 8.80
N LEU A 49 -12.76 -7.93 8.64
CA LEU A 49 -11.43 -8.47 8.58
C LEU A 49 -11.16 -8.93 7.15
N GLN A 50 -10.01 -8.57 6.60
CA GLN A 50 -9.65 -8.94 5.23
C GLN A 50 -8.27 -9.59 5.19
N GLN A 51 -8.16 -10.67 4.42
CA GLN A 51 -6.90 -11.28 4.01
C GLN A 51 -6.73 -11.06 2.52
N LYS A 52 -5.53 -10.73 2.07
CA LYS A 52 -5.26 -10.38 0.67
C LYS A 52 -3.97 -11.02 0.19
N ILE A 53 -4.02 -11.54 -1.03
CA ILE A 53 -2.83 -11.91 -1.81
C ILE A 53 -2.88 -11.08 -3.10
N ALA A 54 -1.77 -10.43 -3.44
CA ALA A 54 -1.66 -9.56 -4.60
C ALA A 54 -0.40 -9.88 -5.40
N ILE A 55 -0.51 -9.78 -6.72
CA ILE A 55 0.62 -9.79 -7.65
C ILE A 55 0.53 -8.50 -8.45
N SER A 56 1.64 -7.81 -8.60
CA SER A 56 1.75 -6.63 -9.45
C SER A 56 3.06 -6.62 -10.20
N ASN A 57 3.07 -6.01 -11.37
CA ASN A 57 4.29 -5.82 -12.16
C ASN A 57 4.47 -4.32 -12.46
N PRO A 58 4.98 -3.54 -11.51
CA PRO A 58 5.47 -2.20 -11.81
C PRO A 58 6.79 -2.28 -12.57
N PHE A 59 6.77 -1.95 -13.87
CA PHE A 59 7.96 -1.64 -14.66
C PHE A 59 9.08 -2.69 -14.53
N ASP A 60 8.77 -3.94 -14.87
CA ASP A 60 9.67 -5.12 -14.88
C ASP A 60 10.10 -5.63 -13.50
N VAL A 61 9.50 -5.10 -12.43
CA VAL A 61 9.61 -5.65 -11.07
C VAL A 61 8.38 -6.48 -10.76
N ASN A 62 8.54 -7.78 -10.57
CA ASN A 62 7.44 -8.62 -10.06
C ASN A 62 7.33 -8.43 -8.54
N GLU A 63 6.23 -7.86 -8.09
CA GLU A 63 5.90 -7.65 -6.68
C GLU A 63 4.79 -8.62 -6.27
N PHE A 64 5.07 -9.41 -5.23
CA PHE A 64 4.12 -10.29 -4.55
C PHE A 64 3.82 -9.72 -3.16
N GLU A 65 2.55 -9.46 -2.87
CA GLU A 65 2.11 -8.96 -1.57
C GLU A 65 1.20 -9.98 -0.88
N VAL A 66 1.46 -10.23 0.40
CA VAL A 66 0.54 -10.95 1.28
C VAL A 66 0.18 -10.02 2.43
N THR A 67 -1.11 -9.76 2.57
CA THR A 67 -1.67 -9.03 3.72
C THR A 67 -2.45 -10.04 4.54
N PRO A 68 -1.82 -10.68 5.54
CA PRO A 68 -2.46 -11.75 6.30
C PRO A 68 -3.67 -11.25 7.09
N LEU A 69 -3.70 -9.96 7.42
CA LEU A 69 -4.78 -9.38 8.19
C LEU A 69 -4.90 -7.88 7.91
N THR A 70 -6.11 -7.44 7.58
CA THR A 70 -6.47 -6.03 7.50
C THR A 70 -7.75 -5.83 8.28
N PHE A 71 -7.70 -4.97 9.29
CA PHE A 71 -8.91 -4.50 9.96
C PHE A 71 -9.45 -3.32 9.19
N THR A 72 -10.75 -3.34 8.89
CA THR A 72 -11.44 -2.25 8.19
C THR A 72 -12.61 -1.79 9.05
N TYR A 73 -12.68 -0.48 9.26
CA TYR A 73 -13.80 0.21 9.87
C TYR A 73 -14.60 0.98 8.82
N HIS A 74 -15.88 0.67 8.71
CA HIS A 74 -16.82 1.34 7.79
C HIS A 74 -17.41 2.55 8.50
N ILE A 75 -17.02 3.75 8.05
CA ILE A 75 -17.55 5.03 8.57
C ILE A 75 -18.97 5.21 8.05
N ASP A 76 -19.17 4.98 6.76
CA ASP A 76 -20.46 4.94 6.10
C ASP A 76 -20.44 3.95 4.92
N LYS A 77 -21.44 4.02 4.02
CA LYS A 77 -21.54 3.13 2.86
C LYS A 77 -20.45 3.35 1.79
N LYS A 78 -19.69 4.44 1.86
CA LYS A 78 -18.68 4.84 0.87
C LYS A 78 -17.29 4.97 1.47
N TRP A 79 -17.16 5.41 2.71
CA TRP A 79 -15.89 5.64 3.37
C TRP A 79 -15.56 4.53 4.35
N SER A 80 -14.35 4.02 4.23
CA SER A 80 -13.76 3.13 5.21
C SER A 80 -12.31 3.50 5.50
N VAL A 81 -11.85 3.18 6.70
CA VAL A 81 -10.44 3.24 7.07
C VAL A 81 -9.96 1.84 7.40
N PHE A 82 -8.70 1.55 7.08
CA PHE A 82 -8.16 0.22 7.22
C PHE A 82 -6.70 0.23 7.64
N GLY A 83 -6.25 -0.87 8.22
CA GLY A 83 -4.84 -1.08 8.50
C GLY A 83 -4.51 -2.48 8.99
N GLY A 84 -3.24 -2.82 8.92
CA GLY A 84 -2.76 -4.14 9.29
C GLY A 84 -1.29 -4.38 8.95
N PRO A 85 -0.77 -5.58 9.29
CA PRO A 85 0.51 -6.03 8.82
C PRO A 85 0.44 -6.50 7.36
N LYS A 86 1.52 -6.26 6.62
CA LYS A 86 1.71 -6.74 5.26
C LYS A 86 3.13 -7.29 5.10
N VAL A 87 3.26 -8.31 4.27
CA VAL A 87 4.52 -8.83 3.75
C VAL A 87 4.58 -8.56 2.26
N ARG A 88 5.72 -8.06 1.79
CA ARG A 88 6.00 -7.78 0.38
C ARG A 88 7.28 -8.52 -0.02
N TYR A 89 7.22 -9.17 -1.16
CA TYR A 89 8.38 -9.75 -1.83
C TYR A 89 8.50 -9.14 -3.23
N ASN A 90 9.63 -8.52 -3.52
CA ASN A 90 9.95 -7.97 -4.84
C ASN A 90 11.03 -8.82 -5.50
N PHE A 91 10.82 -9.14 -6.78
CA PHE A 91 11.80 -9.75 -7.66
C PHE A 91 12.09 -8.78 -8.80
N VAL A 92 13.34 -8.34 -8.91
CA VAL A 92 13.82 -7.59 -10.07
C VAL A 92 14.59 -8.58 -10.94
N LYS A 93 14.14 -8.76 -12.17
CA LYS A 93 14.90 -9.50 -13.17
C LYS A 93 15.78 -8.48 -13.87
N ASP A 94 17.08 -8.50 -13.55
CA ASP A 94 18.04 -7.63 -14.22
C ASP A 94 18.45 -8.32 -15.53
N ASP A 95 17.98 -7.82 -16.68
CA ASP A 95 18.26 -8.47 -17.97
C ASP A 95 19.73 -8.26 -18.44
N PHE A 96 20.47 -7.35 -17.80
CA PHE A 96 21.87 -7.03 -18.15
C PHE A 96 22.93 -7.73 -17.29
N TYR A 97 22.57 -8.18 -16.09
CA TYR A 97 23.46 -8.89 -15.18
C TYR A 97 22.81 -10.22 -14.82
N LEU A 98 23.55 -11.33 -14.89
CA LEU A 98 23.09 -12.69 -14.51
C LEU A 98 22.82 -12.84 -12.99
N GLY A 99 22.20 -11.85 -12.36
CA GLY A 99 21.91 -11.81 -10.94
C GLY A 99 20.44 -11.46 -10.69
N THR A 100 19.74 -12.33 -9.97
CA THR A 100 18.41 -12.00 -9.45
C THR A 100 18.58 -11.19 -8.17
N GLN A 101 18.05 -9.96 -8.15
CA GLN A 101 17.90 -9.22 -6.91
C GLN A 101 16.50 -9.46 -6.36
N SER A 102 16.41 -9.86 -5.10
CA SER A 102 15.13 -9.94 -4.41
C SER A 102 15.13 -9.18 -3.11
N GLN A 103 13.96 -8.66 -2.76
CA GLN A 103 13.76 -7.92 -1.53
C GLN A 103 12.54 -8.47 -0.81
N PHE A 104 12.72 -8.86 0.44
CA PHE A 104 11.64 -9.16 1.36
C PHE A 104 11.43 -7.98 2.31
N SER A 105 10.18 -7.58 2.52
CA SER A 105 9.82 -6.53 3.48
C SER A 105 8.61 -6.93 4.29
N ALA A 106 8.66 -6.73 5.61
CA ALA A 106 7.48 -6.73 6.46
C ALA A 106 7.19 -5.28 6.88
N LEU A 107 5.94 -4.87 6.71
CA LEU A 107 5.52 -3.48 6.83
C LEU A 107 4.15 -3.36 7.48
N TRP A 108 3.94 -2.24 8.16
CA TRP A 108 2.60 -1.81 8.57
C TRP A 108 2.01 -1.01 7.42
N HIS A 109 0.73 -1.22 7.14
CA HIS A 109 -0.02 -0.36 6.23
C HIS A 109 -1.28 0.17 6.91
N ALA A 110 -1.64 1.39 6.58
CA ALA A 110 -2.90 2.01 6.99
C ALA A 110 -3.39 2.94 5.89
N GLY A 111 -4.70 3.15 5.80
CA GLY A 111 -5.27 3.94 4.72
C GLY A 111 -6.75 4.23 4.88
N ALA A 112 -7.26 4.98 3.91
CA ALA A 112 -8.66 5.27 3.73
C ALA A 112 -9.09 4.82 2.33
N ARG A 113 -10.31 4.31 2.22
CA ARG A 113 -10.93 3.88 0.97
C ARG A 113 -12.23 4.66 0.76
N TYR A 114 -12.43 5.08 -0.48
CA TYR A 114 -13.68 5.63 -0.98
C TYR A 114 -14.26 4.72 -2.07
N ASP A 115 -15.47 4.23 -1.83
CA ASP A 115 -16.26 3.47 -2.80
C ASP A 115 -17.12 4.43 -3.63
N PHE A 116 -16.73 4.63 -4.89
CA PHE A 116 -17.50 5.45 -5.83
C PHE A 116 -18.84 4.77 -6.14
N ASN A 117 -18.79 3.44 -6.31
CA ASN A 117 -19.93 2.53 -6.43
C ASN A 117 -19.49 1.12 -5.98
N ASN A 118 -20.33 0.11 -6.21
CA ASN A 118 -20.03 -1.26 -5.79
C ASN A 118 -18.78 -1.86 -6.48
N ASN A 119 -18.43 -1.36 -7.67
CA ASN A 119 -17.38 -1.90 -8.51
C ASN A 119 -16.10 -1.04 -8.45
N PHE A 120 -16.21 0.28 -8.34
CA PHE A 120 -15.08 1.21 -8.42
C PHE A 120 -14.77 1.83 -7.06
N PHE A 121 -13.48 1.82 -6.72
CA PHE A 121 -12.99 2.40 -5.47
C PHE A 121 -11.64 3.08 -5.65
N GLY A 122 -11.37 4.04 -4.76
CA GLY A 122 -10.07 4.68 -4.59
C GLY A 122 -9.54 4.44 -3.19
N GLU A 123 -8.23 4.24 -3.06
CA GLU A 123 -7.53 4.09 -1.79
C GLU A 123 -6.39 5.09 -1.68
N PHE A 124 -6.30 5.70 -0.52
CA PHE A 124 -5.11 6.38 -0.05
C PHE A 124 -4.47 5.51 1.02
N LEU A 125 -3.18 5.22 0.89
CA LEU A 125 -2.49 4.34 1.83
C LEU A 125 -1.08 4.84 2.14
N VAL A 126 -0.68 4.56 3.38
CA VAL A 126 0.65 4.84 3.93
C VAL A 126 1.23 3.52 4.38
N GLU A 127 2.48 3.27 4.02
CA GLU A 127 3.18 2.04 4.36
C GLU A 127 4.48 2.35 5.08
N LYS A 128 4.71 1.70 6.23
CA LYS A 128 5.93 1.85 7.01
C LYS A 128 6.62 0.49 7.15
N PRO A 129 7.80 0.29 6.53
CA PRO A 129 8.56 -0.94 6.71
C PRO A 129 9.09 -1.00 8.15
N PHE A 130 8.96 -2.15 8.80
CA PHE A 130 9.62 -2.44 10.08
C PHE A 130 10.67 -3.54 9.94
N PHE A 131 10.67 -4.26 8.82
CA PHE A 131 11.71 -5.19 8.43
C PHE A 131 11.92 -5.11 6.92
N LYS A 132 13.18 -5.06 6.48
CA LYS A 132 13.56 -5.10 5.07
C LYS A 132 14.86 -5.89 4.94
N LYS A 133 14.87 -6.87 4.05
CA LYS A 133 16.03 -7.71 3.73
C LYS A 133 16.20 -7.78 2.23
N ASN A 134 17.35 -7.33 1.76
CA ASN A 134 17.75 -7.46 0.36
C ASN A 134 18.59 -8.73 0.22
N PHE A 135 18.33 -9.50 -0.83
CA PHE A 135 19.11 -10.64 -1.25
C PHE A 135 19.75 -10.28 -2.60
N SER A 136 21.07 -10.11 -2.61
CA SER A 136 21.86 -9.96 -3.83
C SER A 136 22.74 -11.20 -4.00
N GLN A 137 22.80 -11.74 -5.22
CA GLN A 137 23.71 -12.85 -5.54
C GLN A 137 25.19 -12.41 -5.64
N HIS A 138 25.46 -11.10 -5.75
CA HIS A 138 26.80 -10.54 -5.65
C HIS A 138 26.91 -9.58 -4.46
N ASN A 139 27.82 -9.93 -3.54
CA ASN A 139 28.23 -9.20 -2.33
C ASN A 139 27.30 -9.25 -1.11
N ASN A 140 27.84 -9.88 -0.06
CA ASN A 140 27.37 -9.88 1.33
C ASN A 140 27.49 -8.48 1.97
N GLN A 141 26.78 -7.48 1.44
CA GLN A 141 26.63 -6.20 2.12
C GLN A 141 25.19 -6.03 2.59
N GLN A 142 24.99 -6.30 3.88
CA GLN A 142 23.73 -6.09 4.58
C GLN A 142 23.57 -4.59 4.89
N ASN A 143 22.98 -3.84 3.96
CA ASN A 143 22.63 -2.45 4.21
C ASN A 143 21.21 -2.37 4.78
N PHE A 144 21.11 -2.07 6.08
CA PHE A 144 19.87 -1.66 6.72
C PHE A 144 19.60 -0.19 6.35
N GLN A 145 18.73 0.03 5.37
CA GLN A 145 18.33 1.38 4.97
C GLN A 145 16.93 1.65 5.51
N PHE A 146 16.82 2.59 6.45
CA PHE A 146 15.53 3.14 6.87
C PHE A 146 14.98 3.99 5.72
N SER A 147 13.88 3.53 5.13
CA SER A 147 13.24 4.12 3.96
C SER A 147 12.18 5.14 4.38
N ASN A 148 12.08 6.23 3.62
CA ASN A 148 10.94 7.15 3.62
C ASN A 148 9.62 6.35 3.59
N THR A 149 8.58 6.89 4.24
CA THR A 149 7.25 6.27 4.33
C THR A 149 6.49 6.54 3.03
N PRO A 150 6.41 5.60 2.07
CA PRO A 150 5.70 5.85 0.81
C PRO A 150 4.22 6.08 1.07
N ILE A 151 3.71 7.17 0.50
CA ILE A 151 2.29 7.41 0.32
C ILE A 151 1.92 6.87 -1.05
N ARG A 152 0.91 6.00 -1.13
CA ARG A 152 0.40 5.48 -2.41
C ARG A 152 -1.07 5.84 -2.59
N LEU A 153 -1.41 6.16 -3.83
CA LEU A 153 -2.79 6.28 -4.30
C LEU A 153 -3.09 5.09 -5.20
N LYS A 154 -4.22 4.42 -4.96
CA LYS A 154 -4.68 3.30 -5.78
C LYS A 154 -6.10 3.56 -6.24
N MET A 155 -6.40 3.15 -7.46
CA MET A 155 -7.78 2.99 -7.93
C MET A 155 -7.96 1.54 -8.36
N GLY A 156 -9.16 1.00 -8.17
CA GLY A 156 -9.42 -0.39 -8.47
C GLY A 156 -10.85 -0.66 -8.90
N ILE A 157 -11.03 -1.81 -9.53
CA ILE A 157 -12.30 -2.36 -9.97
C ILE A 157 -12.51 -3.70 -9.25
N ARG A 158 -13.73 -3.95 -8.75
CA ARG A 158 -14.20 -5.22 -8.18
C ARG A 158 -15.05 -5.95 -9.21
N PHE A 159 -14.81 -7.25 -9.32
CA PHE A 159 -15.56 -8.19 -10.13
C PHE A 159 -16.35 -9.13 -9.22
#